data_AF-A0A257SHN0-F1
#
_entry.id   AF-A0A257SHN0-F1
#
_cell.length_a   1.000
_cell.length_b   1.000
_cell.length_c   1.000
_cell.angle_alpha   90.00
_cell.angle_beta   90.00
_cell.angle_gamma   90.00
#
_symmetry.space_group_name_H-M   'P 1'
#
loop_
_entity.id
_entity.type
_entity.pdbx_description
1 polymer ?
#
loop_
_entity_poly.entity_id
_entity_poly.type
_entity_poly.pdbx_seq_one_letter_code
_entity_poly.pdbx_strand_id
1 'polypeptide(L)'
;MVKRSMRTLAGGLAAGLFLAAPAWAFAGTVPHAFQAGAKTIMAMSHGQAIILKTFPTKAGLNGYTVQVSPGHALIMYSTKNGKYVFMGGLFTASGTNESVRYAQKYLPAADKPRVISPVDVGTTVQKTTNFLIGKADAPKQVWMVADPNCIFCHLAWDHLKSYVDNGSLAI
;
A
#
# COMPACT_ATOMS: atom_id res chain seq x y z
N MET A 1 14.65 17.94 -69.36
CA MET A 1 13.43 17.21 -69.75
C MET A 1 13.42 15.88 -68.99
N VAL A 2 12.88 15.86 -67.77
CA VAL A 2 12.76 14.67 -66.92
C VAL A 2 11.32 14.61 -66.45
N LYS A 3 10.60 13.55 -66.86
CA LYS A 3 9.16 13.38 -66.65
C LYS A 3 8.85 13.09 -65.19
N ARG A 4 8.05 13.96 -64.56
CA ARG A 4 7.30 13.66 -63.33
C ARG A 4 6.25 12.60 -63.66
N SER A 5 6.24 11.50 -62.92
CA SER A 5 5.13 10.54 -62.91
C SER A 5 4.52 10.54 -61.52
N MET A 6 3.29 11.05 -61.46
CA MET A 6 2.44 11.13 -60.29
C MET A 6 1.64 9.82 -60.22
N ARG A 7 1.82 9.03 -59.16
CA ARG A 7 0.96 7.88 -58.86
C ARG A 7 0.30 8.10 -57.50
N THR A 8 -0.96 8.46 -57.58
CA THR A 8 -1.99 8.42 -56.55
C THR A 8 -2.36 6.96 -56.27
N LEU A 9 -2.51 6.56 -54.99
CA LEU A 9 -3.72 5.95 -54.41
C LEU A 9 -3.45 5.05 -53.18
N ALA A 10 -4.42 5.15 -52.27
CA ALA A 10 -4.83 4.21 -51.23
C ALA A 10 -3.83 3.99 -50.07
N GLY A 11 -4.08 4.44 -48.84
CA GLY A 11 -5.36 4.37 -48.13
C GLY A 11 -5.49 3.00 -47.48
N GLY A 12 -4.85 2.83 -46.33
CA GLY A 12 -4.90 1.60 -45.54
C GLY A 12 -4.69 1.91 -44.07
N LEU A 13 -5.66 2.58 -43.44
CA LEU A 13 -5.79 2.58 -41.99
C LEU A 13 -6.18 1.16 -41.58
N ALA A 14 -5.19 0.32 -41.30
CA ALA A 14 -5.41 -0.89 -40.53
C ALA A 14 -5.76 -0.45 -39.10
N ALA A 15 -7.07 -0.30 -38.85
CA ALA A 15 -7.61 -0.20 -37.51
C ALA A 15 -7.31 -1.53 -36.79
N GLY A 16 -6.14 -1.59 -36.15
CA GLY A 16 -5.78 -2.67 -35.24
C GLY A 16 -6.82 -2.69 -34.14
N LEU A 17 -7.74 -3.64 -34.21
CA LEU A 17 -8.65 -3.99 -33.13
C LEU A 17 -7.79 -4.51 -31.98
N PHE A 18 -7.30 -3.60 -31.13
CA PHE A 18 -6.78 -3.97 -29.82
C PHE A 18 -7.97 -4.55 -29.07
N LEU A 19 -8.10 -5.87 -29.14
CA LEU A 19 -8.92 -6.66 -28.23
C LEU A 19 -8.41 -6.32 -26.83
N ALA A 20 -9.09 -5.39 -26.15
CA ALA A 20 -8.94 -5.20 -24.73
C ALA A 20 -9.30 -6.55 -24.10
N ALA A 21 -8.29 -7.31 -23.71
CA ALA A 21 -8.51 -8.55 -23.00
C ALA A 21 -9.39 -8.23 -21.78
N PRO A 22 -10.55 -8.89 -21.64
CA PRO A 22 -11.43 -8.62 -20.51
C PRO A 22 -10.64 -8.92 -19.23
N ALA A 23 -10.76 -8.03 -18.24
CA ALA A 23 -10.07 -8.09 -16.95
C ALA A 23 -10.29 -9.40 -16.17
N TRP A 24 -11.17 -10.29 -16.66
CA TRP A 24 -11.43 -11.61 -16.11
C TRP A 24 -10.36 -12.66 -16.45
N ALA A 25 -9.41 -12.36 -17.34
CA ALA A 25 -8.31 -13.27 -17.68
C ALA A 25 -7.37 -13.61 -16.49
N PHE A 26 -7.47 -12.90 -15.36
CA PHE A 26 -6.69 -13.19 -14.14
C PHE A 26 -7.42 -14.05 -13.10
N ALA A 27 -8.67 -14.44 -13.32
CA ALA A 27 -9.42 -15.27 -12.36
C ALA A 27 -8.88 -16.72 -12.23
N GLY A 28 -7.97 -17.15 -13.10
CA GLY A 28 -7.44 -18.51 -13.17
C GLY A 28 -6.10 -18.80 -12.46
N THR A 29 -5.50 -17.85 -11.72
CA THR A 29 -4.08 -17.97 -11.28
C THR A 29 -3.87 -18.35 -9.81
N VAL A 30 -4.93 -18.54 -9.02
CA VAL A 30 -4.79 -18.94 -7.61
C VAL A 30 -4.66 -20.47 -7.49
N PRO A 31 -3.57 -21.02 -6.90
CA PRO A 31 -3.43 -22.47 -6.74
C PRO A 31 -4.50 -23.05 -5.83
N HIS A 32 -4.89 -24.32 -6.07
CA HIS A 32 -5.99 -24.99 -5.36
C HIS A 32 -5.92 -24.87 -3.83
N ALA A 33 -4.72 -25.03 -3.26
CA ALA A 33 -4.49 -24.92 -1.81
C ALA A 33 -4.85 -23.55 -1.20
N PHE A 34 -4.98 -22.51 -2.03
CA PHE A 34 -5.28 -21.14 -1.63
C PHE A 34 -6.70 -20.69 -1.99
N GLN A 35 -7.45 -21.51 -2.73
CA GLN A 35 -8.77 -21.16 -3.26
C GLN A 35 -9.79 -20.86 -2.15
N ALA A 36 -9.75 -21.61 -1.05
CA ALA A 36 -10.68 -21.40 0.07
C ALA A 36 -10.53 -20.00 0.68
N GLY A 37 -9.30 -19.55 0.94
CA GLY A 37 -9.04 -18.20 1.45
C GLY A 37 -9.30 -17.12 0.39
N ALA A 38 -8.97 -17.38 -0.88
CA ALA A 38 -9.28 -16.48 -1.98
C ALA A 38 -10.79 -16.20 -2.09
N LYS A 39 -11.63 -17.23 -1.97
CA LYS A 39 -13.09 -17.07 -1.95
C LYS A 39 -13.55 -16.13 -0.83
N THR A 40 -12.96 -16.25 0.35
CA THR A 40 -13.28 -15.38 1.50
C THR A 40 -12.80 -13.95 1.30
N ILE A 41 -11.62 -13.74 0.69
CA ILE A 41 -11.13 -12.40 0.30
C ILE A 41 -12.07 -11.75 -0.73
N MET A 42 -12.54 -12.52 -1.71
CA MET A 42 -13.49 -12.03 -2.71
C MET A 42 -14.83 -11.67 -2.06
N ALA A 43 -15.32 -12.48 -1.13
CA ALA A 43 -16.54 -12.18 -0.38
C ALA A 43 -16.40 -10.90 0.46
N MET A 44 -15.30 -10.75 1.19
CA MET A 44 -15.00 -9.58 2.03
C MET A 44 -14.93 -8.28 1.21
N SER A 45 -14.34 -8.35 0.02
CA SER A 45 -14.15 -7.18 -0.85
C SER A 45 -15.31 -6.92 -1.82
N HIS A 46 -16.43 -7.64 -1.70
CA HIS A 46 -17.54 -7.59 -2.66
C HIS A 46 -17.08 -7.79 -4.12
N GLY A 47 -16.09 -8.66 -4.32
CA GLY A 47 -15.53 -8.96 -5.64
C GLY A 47 -14.55 -7.93 -6.19
N GLN A 48 -14.19 -6.90 -5.42
CA GLN A 48 -13.30 -5.82 -5.86
C GLN A 48 -11.82 -6.13 -5.68
N ALA A 49 -11.47 -7.11 -4.84
CA ALA A 49 -10.08 -7.46 -4.61
C ALA A 49 -9.44 -8.12 -5.84
N ILE A 50 -8.19 -7.76 -6.10
CA ILE A 50 -7.33 -8.44 -7.06
C ILE A 50 -6.24 -9.18 -6.29
N ILE A 51 -6.23 -10.50 -6.39
CA ILE A 51 -5.19 -11.33 -5.77
C ILE A 51 -4.01 -11.40 -6.73
N LEU A 52 -2.90 -10.76 -6.36
CA LEU A 52 -1.70 -10.67 -7.18
C LEU A 52 -0.80 -11.91 -7.03
N LYS A 53 -0.66 -12.41 -5.79
CA LYS A 53 0.18 -13.57 -5.45
C LYS A 53 -0.37 -14.32 -4.24
N THR A 54 0.01 -15.59 -4.12
CA THR A 54 -0.25 -16.43 -2.94
C THR A 54 1.03 -17.11 -2.46
N PHE A 55 1.17 -17.32 -1.15
CA PHE A 55 2.36 -17.95 -0.57
C PHE A 55 2.05 -18.66 0.75
N PRO A 56 2.72 -19.78 1.08
CA PRO A 56 2.61 -20.39 2.40
C PRO A 56 3.36 -19.55 3.44
N THR A 57 2.81 -19.48 4.65
CA THR A 57 3.51 -18.87 5.80
C THR A 57 4.13 -19.96 6.70
N LYS A 58 5.15 -19.58 7.46
CA LYS A 58 5.73 -20.45 8.51
C LYS A 58 4.75 -20.78 9.64
N ALA A 59 3.72 -19.96 9.85
CA ALA A 59 2.73 -20.12 10.92
C ALA A 59 1.58 -21.08 10.52
N GLY A 60 1.67 -21.74 9.37
CA GLY A 60 0.60 -22.63 8.89
C GLY A 60 -0.62 -21.89 8.35
N LEU A 61 -0.55 -20.57 8.16
CA LEU A 61 -1.54 -19.77 7.46
C LEU A 61 -1.21 -19.66 5.97
N ASN A 62 -2.22 -19.36 5.17
CA ASN A 62 -2.05 -18.99 3.77
C ASN A 62 -1.89 -17.47 3.67
N GLY A 63 -0.90 -17.01 2.91
CA GLY A 63 -0.66 -15.58 2.65
C GLY A 63 -1.06 -15.18 1.24
N TYR A 64 -1.56 -13.95 1.11
CA TYR A 64 -2.06 -13.38 -0.14
C TYR A 64 -1.53 -11.97 -0.29
N THR A 65 -1.01 -11.65 -1.48
CA THR A 65 -0.82 -10.26 -1.90
C THR A 65 -2.11 -9.81 -2.57
N VAL A 66 -2.79 -8.83 -1.98
CA VAL A 66 -4.14 -8.42 -2.41
C VAL A 66 -4.15 -6.91 -2.64
N GLN A 67 -4.72 -6.51 -3.76
CA GLN A 67 -5.02 -5.12 -4.07
C GLN A 67 -6.51 -4.88 -3.87
N VAL A 68 -6.88 -4.02 -2.92
CA VAL A 68 -8.28 -3.67 -2.64
C VAL A 68 -8.66 -2.31 -3.26
N SER A 69 -7.66 -1.45 -3.48
CA SER A 69 -7.79 -0.18 -4.20
C SER A 69 -6.69 -0.05 -5.25
N PRO A 70 -6.92 0.70 -6.35
CA PRO A 70 -5.89 0.96 -7.35
C PRO A 70 -4.60 1.51 -6.71
N GLY A 71 -3.45 1.01 -7.14
CA GLY A 71 -2.14 1.46 -6.68
C GLY A 71 -1.68 1.00 -5.28
N HIS A 72 -2.50 0.27 -4.50
CA HIS A 72 -2.11 -0.18 -3.16
C HIS A 72 -2.39 -1.67 -2.93
N ALA A 73 -1.32 -2.48 -2.97
CA ALA A 73 -1.36 -3.86 -2.55
C ALA A 73 -0.95 -4.02 -1.07
N LEU A 74 -1.54 -4.99 -0.39
CA LEU A 74 -1.23 -5.34 1.00
C LEU A 74 -1.16 -6.86 1.18
N ILE A 75 -0.65 -7.29 2.33
CA ILE A 75 -0.64 -8.70 2.71
C ILE A 75 -1.88 -9.04 3.54
N MET A 76 -2.62 -10.05 3.11
CA MET A 76 -3.69 -10.69 3.88
C MET A 76 -3.29 -12.13 4.24
N TYR A 77 -3.88 -12.64 5.31
CA TYR A 77 -3.73 -14.03 5.72
C TYR A 77 -5.08 -14.72 5.80
N SER A 78 -5.10 -16.03 5.56
CA SER A 78 -6.26 -16.87 5.86
C SER A 78 -5.87 -18.12 6.65
N THR A 79 -6.83 -18.66 7.40
CA THR A 79 -6.72 -20.04 7.89
C THR A 79 -6.65 -21.01 6.70
N LYS A 80 -6.05 -22.20 6.89
CA LYS A 80 -5.92 -23.20 5.80
C LYS A 80 -7.25 -23.60 5.18
N ASN A 81 -8.30 -23.68 6.00
CA ASN A 81 -9.66 -23.99 5.55
C ASN A 81 -10.38 -22.78 4.93
N GLY A 82 -9.74 -21.62 4.85
CA GLY A 82 -10.29 -20.39 4.26
C GLY A 82 -11.43 -19.73 5.04
N LYS A 83 -11.87 -20.27 6.18
CA LYS A 83 -13.03 -19.74 6.92
C LYS A 83 -12.81 -18.33 7.47
N TYR A 84 -11.57 -17.97 7.75
CA TYR A 84 -11.21 -16.66 8.29
C TYR A 84 -10.11 -16.02 7.47
N VAL A 85 -10.23 -14.72 7.24
CA VAL A 85 -9.23 -13.85 6.61
C VAL A 85 -8.98 -12.68 7.55
N PHE A 86 -7.72 -12.24 7.64
CA PHE A 86 -7.36 -11.05 8.42
C PHE A 86 -6.17 -10.30 7.80
N MET A 87 -6.06 -9.04 8.20
CA MET A 87 -4.95 -8.14 7.88
C MET A 87 -4.26 -7.74 9.18
N GLY A 88 -2.93 -7.74 9.22
CA GLY A 88 -2.18 -7.34 10.41
C GLY A 88 -0.77 -7.89 10.45
N GLY A 89 -0.13 -7.73 11.61
CA GLY A 89 1.21 -8.22 11.87
C GLY A 89 1.22 -9.68 12.35
N LEU A 90 2.10 -10.49 11.76
CA LEU A 90 2.40 -11.86 12.16
C LEU A 90 3.77 -11.87 12.82
N PHE A 91 3.80 -12.09 14.12
CA PHE A 91 5.02 -12.07 14.92
C PHE A 91 5.41 -13.48 15.36
N THR A 92 6.70 -13.77 15.37
CA THR A 92 7.24 -14.97 16.01
C THR A 92 7.19 -14.84 17.53
N ALA A 93 7.38 -15.95 18.25
CA ALA A 93 7.54 -15.93 19.70
C ALA A 93 8.71 -15.03 20.19
N SER A 94 9.70 -14.79 19.34
CA SER A 94 10.82 -13.87 19.61
C SER A 94 10.52 -12.40 19.28
N GLY A 95 9.30 -12.06 18.88
CA GLY A 95 8.91 -10.69 18.50
C GLY A 95 9.30 -10.28 17.08
N THR A 96 9.76 -11.21 16.23
CA THR A 96 10.13 -10.88 14.84
C THR A 96 8.89 -10.71 13.99
N ASN A 97 8.73 -9.56 13.34
CA ASN A 97 7.61 -9.28 12.43
C ASN A 97 7.82 -9.96 11.07
N GLU A 98 7.20 -11.12 10.87
CA GLU A 98 7.24 -11.86 9.61
C GLU A 98 6.39 -11.17 8.51
N SER A 99 5.38 -10.37 8.86
CA SER A 99 4.60 -9.62 7.88
C SER A 99 5.46 -8.64 7.08
N VAL A 100 6.41 -7.95 7.72
CA VAL A 100 7.36 -7.07 7.02
C VAL A 100 8.22 -7.88 6.04
N ARG A 101 8.70 -9.06 6.44
CA ARG A 101 9.50 -9.93 5.55
C ARG A 101 8.69 -10.42 4.35
N TYR A 102 7.44 -10.83 4.58
CA TYR A 102 6.55 -11.26 3.50
C TYR A 102 6.19 -10.08 2.58
N ALA A 103 5.92 -8.92 3.15
CA ALA A 103 5.67 -7.69 2.39
C ALA A 103 6.85 -7.34 1.48
N GLN A 104 8.08 -7.36 2.00
CA GLN A 104 9.31 -7.14 1.19
C GLN A 104 9.46 -8.14 0.04
N LYS A 105 9.05 -9.39 0.26
CA LYS A 105 9.21 -10.48 -0.71
C LYS A 105 8.10 -10.51 -1.77
N TYR A 106 6.86 -10.22 -1.37
CA TYR A 106 5.68 -10.52 -2.18
C TYR A 106 4.89 -9.29 -2.65
N LEU A 107 5.14 -8.10 -2.09
CA LEU A 107 4.51 -6.88 -2.60
C LEU A 107 5.20 -6.35 -3.87
N PRO A 108 4.44 -5.68 -4.75
CA PRO A 108 5.00 -4.84 -5.81
C PRO A 108 6.01 -3.83 -5.25
N ALA A 109 7.01 -3.46 -6.05
CA ALA A 109 8.10 -2.57 -5.60
C ALA A 109 7.59 -1.24 -5.01
N ALA A 110 6.50 -0.69 -5.56
CA ALA A 110 5.88 0.54 -5.07
C ALA A 110 5.28 0.40 -3.65
N ASP A 111 4.80 -0.80 -3.30
CA ASP A 111 4.09 -1.10 -2.04
C ASP A 111 5.00 -1.75 -0.98
N LYS A 112 6.25 -2.05 -1.32
CA LYS A 112 7.17 -2.66 -0.35
C LYS A 112 7.36 -1.71 0.84
N PRO A 113 7.38 -2.24 2.08
CA PRO A 113 7.70 -1.42 3.24
C PRO A 113 9.03 -0.72 3.00
N ARG A 114 9.05 0.60 3.10
CA ARG A 114 10.31 1.35 3.03
C ARG A 114 10.87 1.43 4.44
N VAL A 115 12.12 1.02 4.61
CA VAL A 115 12.86 1.39 5.81
C VAL A 115 13.29 2.83 5.58
N ILE A 116 12.51 3.77 6.13
CA ILE A 116 12.84 5.19 6.08
C ILE A 116 13.64 5.48 7.33
N SER A 117 14.85 6.02 7.18
CA SER A 117 15.65 6.39 8.35
C SER A 117 15.02 7.58 9.08
N PRO A 118 15.27 7.77 10.39
CA PRO A 118 14.83 8.98 11.09
C PRO A 118 15.31 10.27 10.41
N VAL A 119 16.50 10.24 9.80
CA VAL A 119 17.08 11.38 9.04
C VAL A 119 16.27 11.67 7.78
N ASP A 120 15.88 10.63 7.04
CA ASP A 120 15.07 10.79 5.82
C ASP A 120 13.68 11.31 6.17
N VAL A 121 13.06 10.81 7.26
CA VAL A 121 11.79 11.33 7.76
C VAL A 121 11.94 12.81 8.12
N GLY A 122 12.92 13.16 8.96
CA GLY A 122 13.14 14.55 9.37
C GLY A 122 13.37 15.50 8.20
N THR A 123 14.22 15.11 7.25
CA THR A 123 14.50 15.90 6.05
C THR A 123 13.28 16.07 5.17
N THR A 124 12.44 15.04 5.05
CA THR A 124 11.22 15.08 4.24
C THR A 124 10.19 16.00 4.87
N VAL A 125 9.92 15.83 6.18
CA VAL A 125 8.88 16.61 6.86
C VAL A 125 9.23 18.11 6.88
N GLN A 126 10.50 18.48 7.07
CA GLN A 126 10.96 19.88 6.98
C GLN A 126 10.65 20.55 5.62
N LYS A 127 10.55 19.77 4.54
CA LYS A 127 10.24 20.28 3.18
C LYS A 127 8.76 20.26 2.85
N THR A 128 7.93 19.58 3.65
CA THR A 128 6.47 19.60 3.48
C THR A 128 5.87 20.89 4.01
N THR A 129 4.71 21.30 3.49
CA THR A 129 3.95 22.40 4.08
C THR A 129 3.56 22.04 5.51
N ASN A 130 4.08 22.80 6.46
CA ASN A 130 3.87 22.61 7.88
C ASN A 130 3.68 23.97 8.57
N PHE A 131 3.28 23.95 9.83
CA PHE A 131 3.20 25.11 10.69
C PHE A 131 3.70 24.75 12.08
N LEU A 132 4.32 25.71 12.75
CA LEU A 132 4.88 25.55 14.08
C LEU A 132 3.83 25.88 15.14
N ILE A 133 3.71 25.04 16.16
CA ILE A 133 2.97 25.32 17.38
C ILE A 133 3.97 25.37 18.56
N GLY A 134 4.04 26.53 19.22
CA GLY A 134 4.97 26.77 20.34
C GLY A 134 6.10 27.72 19.99
N LYS A 135 7.18 27.69 20.77
CA LYS A 135 8.35 28.56 20.56
C LYS A 135 9.36 27.90 19.63
N ALA A 136 9.87 28.67 18.66
CA ALA A 136 10.86 28.16 17.70
C ALA A 136 12.20 27.75 18.34
N ASP A 137 12.50 28.27 19.53
CA ASP A 137 13.70 27.98 20.32
C ASP A 137 13.45 26.96 21.45
N ALA A 138 12.30 26.28 21.45
CA ALA A 138 12.04 25.23 22.43
C ALA A 138 13.12 24.14 22.36
N PRO A 139 13.59 23.60 23.50
CA PRO A 139 14.71 22.66 23.53
C PRO A 139 14.36 21.28 22.92
N LYS A 140 13.08 21.01 22.65
CA LYS A 140 12.58 19.75 22.07
C LYS A 140 11.59 20.05 20.96
N GLN A 141 11.62 19.26 19.89
CA GLN A 141 10.70 19.36 18.77
C GLN A 141 10.07 17.99 18.46
N VAL A 142 8.76 17.98 18.18
CA VAL A 142 8.01 16.79 17.76
C VAL A 142 7.29 17.10 16.45
N TRP A 143 7.58 16.34 15.39
CA TRP A 143 6.80 16.42 14.16
C TRP A 143 5.51 15.61 14.29
N MET A 144 4.36 16.25 14.09
CA MET A 144 3.05 15.60 14.23
C MET A 144 2.25 15.70 12.92
N VAL A 145 1.83 14.55 12.39
CA VAL A 145 0.77 14.48 11.38
C VAL A 145 -0.55 14.36 12.12
N ALA A 146 -1.42 15.35 11.98
CA ALA A 146 -2.70 15.41 12.67
C ALA A 146 -3.86 15.50 11.68
N ASP A 147 -4.92 14.74 11.95
CA ASP A 147 -6.20 14.86 11.26
C ASP A 147 -7.20 15.55 12.22
N PRO A 148 -7.93 16.60 11.79
CA PRO A 148 -8.91 17.30 12.63
C PRO A 148 -10.00 16.40 13.21
N ASN A 149 -10.29 15.26 12.58
CA ASN A 149 -11.31 14.30 13.00
C ASN A 149 -10.72 13.11 13.79
N CYS A 150 -9.42 13.11 14.10
CA CYS A 150 -8.79 12.02 14.83
C CYS A 150 -8.83 12.25 16.34
N ILE A 151 -9.63 11.45 17.06
CA ILE A 151 -9.72 11.53 18.54
C ILE A 151 -8.36 11.33 19.23
N PHE A 152 -7.47 10.50 18.67
CA PHE A 152 -6.14 10.31 19.23
C PHE A 152 -5.22 11.53 19.03
N CYS A 153 -5.43 12.33 17.97
CA CYS A 153 -4.71 13.59 17.79
C CYS A 153 -5.15 14.63 18.82
N HIS A 154 -6.45 14.70 19.12
CA HIS A 154 -6.97 15.55 20.19
C HIS A 154 -6.43 15.14 21.56
N LEU A 155 -6.46 13.84 21.89
CA LEU A 155 -5.89 13.33 23.14
C LEU A 155 -4.37 13.60 23.24
N ALA A 156 -3.64 13.43 22.14
CA ALA A 156 -2.22 13.75 22.10
C ALA A 156 -1.97 15.24 22.38
N TRP A 157 -2.79 16.14 21.81
CA TRP A 157 -2.72 17.56 22.09
C TRP A 157 -2.96 17.88 23.57
N ASP A 158 -3.98 17.29 24.19
CA ASP A 158 -4.29 17.52 25.61
C ASP A 158 -3.11 17.16 26.53
N HIS A 159 -2.35 16.12 26.19
CA HIS A 159 -1.15 15.72 26.92
C HIS A 159 0.07 16.60 26.64
N LEU A 160 0.19 17.14 25.43
CA LEU A 160 1.36 17.91 24.99
C LEU A 160 1.24 19.41 25.26
N LYS A 161 0.01 19.93 25.35
CA LYS A 161 -0.28 21.36 25.42
C LYS A 161 0.48 22.07 26.54
N SER A 162 0.59 21.47 27.73
CA SER A 162 1.28 22.09 28.87
C SER A 162 2.79 22.30 28.62
N TYR A 163 3.42 21.40 27.85
CA TYR A 163 4.82 21.52 27.45
C TYR A 163 5.04 22.56 26.36
N VAL A 164 4.07 22.70 25.46
CA VAL A 164 4.06 23.76 24.44
C VAL A 164 3.89 25.12 25.11
N ASP A 165 2.91 25.23 26.01
CA ASP A 165 2.59 26.48 26.71
C ASP A 165 3.76 26.95 27.60
N ASN A 166 4.50 26.05 28.23
CA ASN A 166 5.68 26.40 29.04
C ASN A 166 6.97 26.54 28.21
N GLY A 167 6.92 26.35 26.89
CA GLY A 167 8.04 26.50 25.96
C GLY A 167 9.09 25.40 26.01
N SER A 168 8.84 24.29 26.72
CA SER A 168 9.74 23.13 26.74
C SER A 168 9.60 22.21 25.52
N LEU A 169 8.56 22.43 24.71
CA LEU A 169 8.26 21.68 23.49
C LEU A 169 7.75 22.59 22.38
N ALA A 170 8.19 22.31 21.15
CA ALA A 170 7.58 22.75 19.92
C ALA A 170 7.01 21.55 19.15
N ILE A 171 5.91 21.76 18.45
CA ILE A 171 5.31 20.78 17.53
C ILE A 171 5.37 21.34 16.11
#